data_AF-A0A453GMB7-F1
#
_entry.id   AF-A0A453GMB7-F1
#
_cell.length_a   1.000
_cell.length_b   1.000
_cell.length_c   1.000
_cell.angle_alpha   90.00
_cell.angle_beta   90.00
_cell.angle_gamma   90.00
#
_symmetry.space_group_name_H-M   'P 1'
#
loop_
_entity.id
_entity.type
_entity.pdbx_description
1 polymer ?
#
loop_
_entity_poly.entity_id
_entity_poly.type
_entity_poly.pdbx_seq_one_letter_code
_entity_poly.pdbx_strand_id
1 'polypeptide(L)'
;RIQVGVNSRQAKLPLLRNKKRKAELWRNLVDSPQSWWDNRADKRSPKAPDFKHKDTGEALWLSPKTPSWVTDALPPVKGGSKGARRPETLLS
;
A
#
# COMPACT_ATOMS: atom_id res chain seq x y z
N ARG A 1 33.64 32.37 -13.31
CA ARG A 1 33.14 31.22 -12.50
C ARG A 1 31.68 31.51 -12.16
N ILE A 2 30.74 31.11 -13.02
CA ILE A 2 29.30 31.33 -12.78
C ILE A 2 28.84 30.27 -11.77
N GLN A 3 28.32 30.72 -10.63
CA GLN A 3 27.75 29.86 -9.60
C GLN A 3 26.30 29.57 -9.97
N VAL A 4 26.00 28.36 -10.43
CA VAL A 4 24.63 27.92 -10.70
C VAL A 4 23.88 27.73 -9.39
N GLY A 5 22.91 28.62 -9.13
CA GLY A 5 21.99 28.51 -8.01
C GLY A 5 21.01 27.37 -8.25
N VAL A 6 21.02 26.37 -7.37
CA VAL A 6 20.00 25.32 -7.34
C VAL A 6 18.67 25.94 -6.89
N ASN A 7 17.68 25.94 -7.78
CA ASN A 7 16.36 26.52 -7.52
C ASN A 7 15.50 25.54 -6.70
N SER A 8 15.33 25.83 -5.41
CA SER A 8 14.57 25.02 -4.44
C SER A 8 13.07 24.85 -4.73
N ARG A 9 12.55 25.37 -5.85
CA ARG A 9 11.13 25.26 -6.23
C ARG A 9 10.75 23.96 -6.94
N GLN A 10 11.70 23.18 -7.47
CA GLN A 10 11.38 21.93 -8.18
C GLN A 10 11.13 20.71 -7.26
N ALA A 11 11.51 20.76 -5.98
CA ALA A 11 11.53 19.59 -5.09
C ALA A 11 10.12 19.07 -4.68
N LYS A 12 9.06 19.88 -4.81
CA LYS A 12 7.70 19.49 -4.42
C LYS A 12 6.89 18.79 -5.53
N LEU A 13 7.28 18.97 -6.80
CA LEU A 13 6.58 18.41 -7.96
C LEU A 13 6.65 16.88 -8.08
N PRO A 14 7.77 16.20 -7.79
CA PRO A 14 7.85 14.73 -7.88
C PRO A 14 6.98 14.03 -6.83
N LEU A 15 6.91 14.59 -5.62
CA LEU A 15 6.14 14.03 -4.52
C LEU A 15 4.64 14.01 -4.81
N LEU A 16 4.11 15.08 -5.42
CA LEU A 16 2.70 15.17 -5.78
C LEU A 16 2.33 14.18 -6.88
N ARG A 17 3.19 14.03 -7.90
CA ARG A 17 3.01 13.05 -8.98
C ARG A 17 2.96 11.62 -8.45
N ASN A 18 3.89 11.28 -7.56
CA ASN A 18 3.93 9.94 -6.96
C ASN A 18 2.69 9.66 -6.09
N LYS A 19 2.18 10.67 -5.38
CA LYS A 19 0.95 10.53 -4.58
C LYS A 19 -0.28 10.29 -5.47
N LYS A 20 -0.40 11.01 -6.60
CA LYS A 20 -1.48 10.80 -7.60
C LYS A 20 -1.41 9.40 -8.20
N ARG A 21 -0.24 9.00 -8.68
CA ARG A 21 -0.03 7.64 -9.23
C ARG A 21 -0.41 6.56 -8.22
N LYS A 22 0.01 6.70 -6.96
CA LYS A 22 -0.37 5.73 -5.91
C LYS A 22 -1.88 5.68 -5.68
N ALA A 23 -2.59 6.81 -5.75
CA ALA A 23 -4.04 6.84 -5.62
C ALA A 23 -4.75 6.15 -6.80
N GLU A 24 -4.24 6.34 -8.02
CA GLU A 24 -4.73 5.66 -9.23
C GLU A 24 -4.53 4.15 -9.15
N LEU A 25 -3.37 3.70 -8.65
CA LEU A 25 -3.12 2.26 -8.42
C LEU A 25 -4.07 1.66 -7.40
N TRP A 26 -4.37 2.37 -6.31
CA TRP A 26 -5.38 1.92 -5.36
C TRP A 26 -6.78 1.85 -5.98
N ARG A 27 -7.14 2.81 -6.84
CA ARG A 27 -8.40 2.78 -7.58
C ARG A 27 -8.46 1.56 -8.49
N ASN A 28 -7.40 1.35 -9.29
CA ASN A 28 -7.32 0.22 -10.20
C ASN A 28 -7.37 -1.14 -9.48
N LEU A 29 -6.76 -1.25 -8.30
CA LEU A 29 -6.86 -2.44 -7.46
C LEU A 29 -8.31 -2.74 -7.05
N VAL A 30 -9.07 -1.71 -6.67
CA VAL A 30 -10.48 -1.88 -6.24
C VAL A 30 -11.41 -2.10 -7.42
N ASP A 31 -11.18 -1.41 -8.54
CA ASP A 31 -12.00 -1.54 -9.77
C ASP A 31 -11.71 -2.86 -10.51
N SER A 32 -10.49 -3.40 -10.40
CA SER A 32 -10.04 -4.56 -11.15
C SER A 32 -9.18 -5.52 -10.31
N PRO A 33 -9.71 -6.07 -9.21
CA PRO A 33 -8.95 -6.92 -8.28
C PRO A 33 -8.38 -8.17 -8.95
N GLN A 34 -9.00 -8.68 -10.03
CA GLN A 34 -8.52 -9.82 -10.80
C GLN A 34 -7.18 -9.57 -11.51
N SER A 35 -6.84 -8.31 -11.80
CA SER A 35 -5.58 -7.93 -12.45
C SER A 35 -4.42 -7.83 -11.46
N TRP A 36 -4.69 -8.06 -10.18
CA TRP A 36 -3.70 -7.97 -9.10
C TRP A 36 -3.51 -9.32 -8.42
N TRP A 37 -2.28 -9.58 -7.99
CA TRP A 37 -1.98 -10.61 -7.01
C TRP A 37 -2.12 -10.02 -5.61
N ASP A 38 -2.97 -10.63 -4.78
CA ASP A 38 -3.06 -10.36 -3.36
C ASP A 38 -2.07 -11.26 -2.62
N ASN A 39 -0.95 -10.67 -2.21
CA ASN A 39 0.14 -11.35 -1.52
C ASN A 39 0.08 -11.11 0.00
N ARG A 40 -1.02 -10.57 0.54
CA ARG A 40 -1.12 -10.20 1.97
C ARG A 40 -0.93 -11.38 2.91
N ALA A 41 -1.43 -12.57 2.53
CA ALA A 41 -1.34 -13.79 3.34
C ALA A 41 0.01 -14.50 3.19
N ASP A 42 0.58 -14.51 1.98
CA ASP A 42 1.77 -15.31 1.65
C ASP A 42 3.11 -14.57 1.82
N LYS A 43 3.07 -13.40 2.48
CA LYS A 43 4.21 -12.51 2.53
C LYS A 43 5.31 -13.00 3.48
N ARG A 44 6.35 -13.63 2.91
CA ARG A 44 7.53 -14.12 3.66
C ARG A 44 8.43 -13.00 4.21
N SER A 45 8.31 -11.77 3.71
CA SER A 45 9.14 -10.63 4.14
C SER A 45 8.32 -9.34 4.18
N PRO A 46 8.47 -8.49 5.22
CA PRO A 46 7.80 -7.19 5.28
C PRO A 46 8.17 -6.25 4.12
N LYS A 47 9.30 -6.50 3.44
CA LYS A 47 9.74 -5.75 2.26
C LYS A 47 8.98 -6.11 0.99
N ALA A 48 8.35 -7.29 0.94
CA ALA A 48 7.57 -7.69 -0.22
C ALA A 48 6.28 -6.85 -0.32
N PRO A 49 5.75 -6.65 -1.54
CA PRO A 49 4.52 -5.92 -1.75
C PRO A 49 3.31 -6.72 -1.29
N ASP A 50 2.29 -6.02 -0.80
CA ASP A 50 1.01 -6.62 -0.42
C ASP A 50 0.16 -6.90 -1.66
N PHE A 51 0.24 -6.03 -2.67
CA PHE A 51 -0.38 -6.26 -3.98
C PHE A 51 0.62 -6.03 -5.11
N LYS A 52 0.52 -6.85 -6.16
CA LYS A 52 1.31 -6.68 -7.38
C LYS A 52 0.42 -6.80 -8.61
N HIS A 53 0.44 -5.81 -9.50
CA HIS A 53 -0.28 -5.88 -10.77
C HIS A 53 0.37 -6.95 -11.66
N LYS A 54 -0.45 -7.77 -12.30
CA LYS A 54 0.00 -8.92 -13.10
C LYS A 54 0.76 -8.48 -14.34
N ASP A 55 0.22 -7.49 -15.08
CA ASP A 55 0.81 -7.04 -16.36
C ASP A 55 1.88 -5.95 -16.19
N THR A 56 1.58 -4.86 -15.46
CA THR A 56 2.51 -3.72 -15.31
C THR A 56 3.61 -3.98 -14.28
N GLY A 57 3.45 -4.98 -13.41
CA GLY A 57 4.36 -5.26 -12.31
C GLY A 57 4.33 -4.21 -11.19
N GLU A 58 3.39 -3.27 -11.22
CA GLU A 58 3.27 -2.23 -10.19
C GLU A 58 2.94 -2.81 -8.82
N ALA A 59 3.54 -2.23 -7.79
CA ALA A 59 3.54 -2.78 -6.45
C ALA A 59 2.90 -1.81 -5.45
N LEU A 60 2.04 -2.34 -4.59
CA LEU A 60 1.38 -1.61 -3.52
C LEU A 60 1.65 -2.25 -2.17
N TRP A 61 1.90 -1.38 -1.19
CA TRP A 61 2.07 -1.75 0.21
C TRP A 61 0.98 -1.06 1.03
N LEU A 62 0.31 -1.85 1.87
CA LEU A 62 -0.52 -1.35 2.94
C LEU A 62 0.38 -0.67 3.97
N SER A 63 0.02 0.56 4.32
CA SER A 63 0.78 1.39 5.25
C SER A 63 -0.19 2.26 6.03
N PRO A 64 0.23 2.91 7.12
CA PRO A 64 -0.62 3.87 7.82
C PRO A 64 -1.07 5.05 6.95
N LYS A 65 -0.42 5.27 5.80
CA LYS A 65 -0.77 6.30 4.80
C LYS A 65 -1.73 5.81 3.72
N THR A 66 -2.19 4.55 3.81
CA THR A 66 -3.18 4.00 2.89
C THR A 66 -4.53 4.67 3.16
N PRO A 67 -5.27 5.10 2.12
CA PRO A 67 -6.60 5.67 2.33
C PRO A 67 -7.55 4.63 2.96
N SER A 68 -8.37 5.06 3.94
CA SER A 68 -9.30 4.16 4.65
C SER A 68 -10.30 3.46 3.73
N TRP A 69 -10.78 4.14 2.69
CA TRP A 69 -11.71 3.54 1.71
C TRP A 69 -11.11 2.32 1.00
N VAL A 70 -9.78 2.25 0.85
CA VAL A 70 -9.11 1.09 0.28
C VAL A 70 -9.20 -0.08 1.26
N THR A 71 -8.91 0.16 2.55
CA THR A 71 -8.98 -0.90 3.55
C THR A 71 -10.39 -1.43 3.73
N ASP A 72 -11.40 -0.56 3.57
CA ASP A 72 -12.82 -0.93 3.65
C ASP A 72 -13.30 -1.70 2.41
N ALA A 73 -12.78 -1.38 1.23
CA ALA A 73 -13.14 -2.04 -0.03
C ALA A 73 -12.41 -3.38 -0.24
N LEU A 74 -11.28 -3.61 0.45
CA LEU A 74 -10.51 -4.83 0.29
C LEU A 74 -11.18 -6.02 0.98
N PRO A 75 -11.14 -7.22 0.38
CA PRO A 75 -11.65 -8.41 1.05
C PRO A 75 -10.81 -8.71 2.30
N PRO A 76 -11.38 -9.41 3.29
CA PRO A 76 -10.63 -9.90 4.44
C PRO A 76 -9.46 -10.76 3.98
N VAL A 77 -8.33 -10.66 4.67
CA VAL A 77 -7.13 -11.44 4.35
C VAL A 77 -7.46 -12.92 4.54
N LYS A 78 -7.36 -13.70 3.46
CA LYS A 78 -7.57 -15.16 3.51
C LYS A 78 -6.36 -15.79 4.22
N GLY A 79 -6.48 -15.95 5.54
CA GLY A 79 -5.49 -16.65 6.37
C GLY A 79 -4.60 -15.69 7.16
N GLY A 80 -4.81 -15.67 8.48
CA GLY A 80 -3.91 -15.01 9.42
C GLY A 80 -4.59 -14.00 10.34
N SER A 81 -5.48 -14.49 11.19
CA SER A 81 -5.92 -13.84 12.43
C SER A 81 -4.70 -13.55 13.35
N LYS A 82 -3.85 -12.59 13.01
CA LYS A 82 -2.85 -12.06 13.94
C LYS A 82 -3.48 -10.85 14.65
N GLY A 83 -4.39 -11.13 15.58
CA GLY A 83 -4.99 -10.04 16.36
C GLY A 83 -6.22 -10.35 17.21
N ALA A 84 -6.61 -11.60 17.47
CA ALA A 84 -7.48 -11.89 18.62
C ALA A 84 -6.62 -11.88 19.88
N ARG A 85 -6.26 -10.70 20.39
CA ARG A 85 -5.88 -10.57 21.80
C ARG A 85 -7.15 -10.84 22.61
N ARG A 86 -7.36 -12.10 22.99
CA ARG A 86 -8.31 -12.43 24.05
C ARG A 86 -7.77 -11.75 25.32
N PRO A 87 -8.50 -10.86 26.00
CA PRO A 87 -8.23 -10.65 27.40
C PRO A 87 -8.63 -11.96 28.09
N GLU A 88 -7.63 -12.74 28.45
CA GLU A 88 -7.78 -13.89 29.34
C GLU A 88 -8.23 -13.31 30.69
N THR A 89 -9.55 -13.13 30.87
CA THR A 89 -10.11 -12.86 32.19
C THR A 89 -9.86 -14.12 33.00
N LEU A 90 -8.83 -14.05 33.84
CA LEU A 90 -8.51 -15.02 34.86
C LEU A 90 -9.78 -15.27 35.69
N LEU A 91 -10.43 -16.41 35.43
CA LEU A 91 -11.36 -16.99 36.37
C LEU A 91 -10.49 -17.66 37.44
N SER A 92 -10.35 -17.00 38.58
CA SER A 92 -9.88 -17.61 39.83
C SER A 92 -10.72 -17.12 40.97
#